data_AF-A0A373G498-F1
#
_entry.id   AF-A0A373G498-F1
#
_cell.length_a   1.000
_cell.length_b   1.000
_cell.length_c   1.000
_cell.angle_alpha   90.00
_cell.angle_beta   90.00
_cell.angle_gamma   90.00
#
_symmetry.space_group_name_H-M   'P 1'
#
loop_
_entity.id
_entity.type
_entity.pdbx_description
1 polymer ?
#
loop_
_entity_poly.entity_id
_entity_poly.type
_entity_poly.pdbx_seq_one_letter_code
_entity_poly.pdbx_strand_id
1 'polypeptide(L)'
;MKTLSKLTSKESFAILHEIEKRECPSDEKDFFKWRQEKDKERMEAIKNLIPELGLGCTICYYSDKRAATVTKIISPCKIEVTCNQTRCIDYYDGKYEILPELEGEEKVFTKRRNGYWVMEGQPYKDGVLLMLHYQSHYIDPSF
;
A
#
# COMPACT_ATOMS: atom_id res chain seq x y z
N MET A 1 -8.02 24.43 11.16
CA MET A 1 -7.47 23.15 10.65
C MET A 1 -8.05 22.03 11.50
N LYS A 2 -9.00 21.23 10.97
CA LYS A 2 -9.53 20.06 11.68
C LYS A 2 -8.37 19.09 11.88
N THR A 3 -8.14 18.67 13.12
CA THR A 3 -7.25 17.57 13.46
C THR A 3 -7.65 16.36 12.61
N LEU A 4 -6.74 15.88 11.77
CA LEU A 4 -6.90 14.65 11.00
C LEU A 4 -7.03 13.51 12.03
N SER A 5 -8.28 13.15 12.34
CA SER A 5 -8.60 11.97 13.12
C SER A 5 -8.01 10.76 12.41
N LYS A 6 -7.32 9.89 13.15
CA LYS A 6 -6.80 8.64 12.60
C LYS A 6 -7.99 7.85 12.02
N LEU A 7 -7.89 7.45 10.75
CA LEU A 7 -8.97 6.77 10.02
C LEU A 7 -8.80 5.26 10.13
N THR A 8 -9.88 4.54 10.35
CA THR A 8 -9.90 3.07 10.23
C THR A 8 -9.57 2.64 8.80
N SER A 9 -9.20 1.37 8.59
CA SER A 9 -8.91 0.88 7.24
C SER A 9 -10.11 1.07 6.31
N LYS A 10 -11.32 0.75 6.79
CA LYS A 10 -12.58 0.88 6.06
C LYS A 10 -12.90 2.31 5.63
N GLU A 11 -12.71 3.28 6.54
CA GLU A 11 -12.92 4.69 6.22
C GLU A 11 -11.88 5.19 5.20
N SER A 12 -10.62 4.78 5.34
CA SER A 12 -9.57 5.11 4.38
C SER A 12 -9.91 4.57 2.99
N PHE A 13 -10.35 3.31 2.89
CA PHE A 13 -10.79 2.71 1.63
C PHE A 13 -11.99 3.41 1.00
N ALA A 14 -12.99 3.78 1.80
CA ALA A 14 -14.13 4.53 1.31
C ALA A 14 -13.72 5.87 0.70
N ILE A 15 -12.83 6.61 1.38
CA ILE A 15 -12.28 7.87 0.87
C ILE A 15 -11.50 7.64 -0.43
N LEU A 16 -10.66 6.61 -0.49
CA LEU A 16 -9.88 6.30 -1.70
C LEU A 16 -10.78 6.00 -2.89
N HIS A 17 -11.84 5.21 -2.68
CA HIS A 17 -12.79 4.87 -3.73
C HIS A 17 -13.58 6.09 -4.22
N GLU A 18 -13.98 7.00 -3.33
CA GLU A 18 -14.63 8.26 -3.72
C GLU A 18 -13.69 9.19 -4.49
N ILE A 19 -12.41 9.25 -4.11
CA ILE A 19 -11.39 10.00 -4.86
C ILE A 19 -11.20 9.41 -6.26
N GLU A 20 -11.13 8.09 -6.39
CA GLU A 20 -10.95 7.40 -7.67
C GLU A 20 -12.09 7.68 -8.64
N LYS A 21 -13.34 7.68 -8.15
CA LYS A 21 -14.56 7.97 -8.93
C LYS A 21 -14.71 9.41 -9.42
N ARG A 22 -13.95 10.37 -8.89
CA ARG A 22 -14.06 11.77 -9.35
C ARG A 22 -13.79 11.85 -10.84
N GLU A 23 -14.69 12.53 -11.54
CA GLU A 23 -14.59 12.76 -12.98
C GLU A 23 -13.39 13.67 -13.30
N CYS A 24 -12.75 13.36 -14.42
CA CYS A 24 -11.66 14.14 -14.95
C CYS A 24 -12.23 15.38 -15.66
N PRO A 25 -11.73 16.60 -15.36
CA PRO A 25 -12.14 17.78 -16.10
C PRO A 25 -11.71 17.68 -17.57
N SER A 26 -12.50 18.29 -18.46
CA SER A 26 -12.26 18.33 -19.91
C SER A 26 -11.19 19.34 -20.32
N ASP A 27 -10.96 20.38 -19.51
CA ASP A 27 -10.00 21.44 -19.79
C ASP A 27 -8.59 21.09 -19.31
N GLU A 28 -7.60 21.25 -20.18
CA GLU A 28 -6.20 20.85 -19.94
C GLU A 28 -5.54 21.60 -18.76
N LYS A 29 -5.87 22.89 -18.58
CA LYS A 29 -5.32 23.68 -17.45
C LYS A 29 -5.87 23.22 -16.11
N ASP A 30 -7.15 22.85 -16.07
CA ASP A 30 -7.80 22.35 -14.87
C ASP A 30 -7.41 20.90 -14.59
N PHE A 31 -7.06 20.12 -15.61
CA PHE A 31 -6.55 18.75 -15.47
C PHE A 31 -5.31 18.67 -14.57
N PHE A 32 -4.29 19.51 -14.81
CA PHE A 32 -3.07 19.46 -14.01
C PHE A 32 -3.33 19.79 -12.54
N LYS A 33 -4.14 20.81 -12.28
CA LYS A 33 -4.51 21.21 -10.93
C LYS A 33 -5.34 20.13 -10.24
N TRP A 34 -6.39 19.64 -10.90
CA TRP A 34 -7.24 18.55 -10.43
C TRP A 34 -6.43 17.31 -10.10
N ARG A 35 -5.47 16.92 -10.95
CA ARG A 35 -4.61 15.77 -10.73
C ARG A 35 -3.74 15.94 -9.49
N GLN A 36 -3.11 17.10 -9.31
CA GLN A 36 -2.29 17.38 -8.13
C GLN A 36 -3.12 17.35 -6.84
N GLU A 37 -4.32 17.93 -6.85
CA GLU A 37 -5.23 17.91 -5.70
C GLU A 37 -5.70 16.49 -5.39
N LYS A 38 -6.12 15.74 -6.41
CA LYS A 38 -6.51 14.32 -6.30
C LYS A 38 -5.38 13.45 -5.74
N ASP A 39 -4.17 13.60 -6.27
CA ASP A 39 -3.00 12.85 -5.81
C ASP A 39 -2.62 13.21 -4.37
N LYS A 40 -2.71 14.50 -4.00
CA LYS A 40 -2.45 14.95 -2.63
C LYS A 40 -3.44 14.34 -1.64
N GLU A 41 -4.74 14.43 -1.93
CA GLU A 41 -5.78 13.84 -1.07
C GLU A 41 -5.62 12.32 -0.94
N ARG A 42 -5.34 11.63 -2.06
CA ARG A 42 -5.07 10.19 -2.07
C ARG A 42 -3.88 9.84 -1.18
N MET A 43 -2.77 10.58 -1.30
CA MET A 43 -1.59 10.36 -0.48
C MET A 43 -1.83 10.63 1.00
N GLU A 44 -2.60 11.66 1.33
CA GLU A 44 -3.00 11.93 2.72
C GLU A 44 -3.85 10.81 3.30
N ALA A 45 -4.82 10.28 2.55
CA ALA A 45 -5.64 9.14 2.97
C ALA A 45 -4.80 7.87 3.23
N ILE A 46 -3.86 7.55 2.33
CA ILE A 46 -2.95 6.40 2.48
C ILE A 46 -2.04 6.56 3.70
N LYS A 47 -1.46 7.76 3.89
CA LYS A 47 -0.57 8.02 5.03
C LYS A 47 -1.30 7.96 6.37
N ASN A 48 -2.60 8.25 6.41
CA ASN A 48 -3.40 8.23 7.63
C ASN A 48 -4.06 6.88 7.92
N LEU A 49 -3.93 5.90 7.01
CA LEU A 49 -4.47 4.55 7.18
C LEU A 49 -3.87 3.87 8.42
N ILE A 50 -4.76 3.34 9.26
CA ILE A 50 -4.41 2.50 10.43
C ILE A 50 -4.44 1.03 10.00
N PRO A 51 -3.35 0.27 10.21
CA PRO A 51 -3.33 -1.16 9.90
C PRO A 51 -4.28 -1.94 10.82
N GLU A 52 -4.88 -2.99 10.28
CA GLU A 52 -5.74 -3.94 11.00
C GLU A 52 -5.18 -5.35 10.82
N LEU A 53 -5.44 -6.24 11.79
CA LEU A 53 -5.02 -7.65 11.67
C LEU A 53 -5.77 -8.32 10.50
N GLY A 54 -5.06 -9.10 9.71
CA GLY A 54 -5.61 -9.74 8.50
C GLY A 54 -5.75 -8.79 7.31
N LEU A 55 -5.31 -7.54 7.41
CA LEU A 55 -5.36 -6.60 6.29
C LEU A 55 -4.39 -7.02 5.19
N GLY A 56 -4.90 -7.21 3.97
CA GLY A 56 -4.09 -7.43 2.78
C GLY A 56 -3.26 -6.19 2.43
N CYS A 57 -1.99 -6.40 2.10
CA CYS A 57 -1.02 -5.34 1.83
C CYS A 57 -0.01 -5.78 0.78
N THR A 58 0.77 -4.83 0.27
CA THR A 58 1.77 -5.08 -0.77
C THR A 58 3.14 -4.60 -0.31
N ILE A 59 4.12 -5.49 -0.34
CA ILE A 59 5.53 -5.15 -0.15
C ILE A 59 6.11 -4.76 -1.51
N CYS A 60 6.66 -3.56 -1.63
CA CYS A 60 7.25 -3.04 -2.86
C CYS A 60 8.78 -3.15 -2.81
N TYR A 61 9.32 -3.96 -3.71
CA TYR A 61 10.75 -4.21 -3.91
C TYR A 61 11.19 -3.59 -5.24
N TYR A 62 11.49 -2.29 -5.24
CA TYR A 62 11.83 -1.57 -6.48
C TYR A 62 10.77 -1.79 -7.59
N SER A 63 11.02 -2.66 -8.57
CA SER A 63 10.05 -3.08 -9.62
C SER A 63 9.09 -4.19 -9.17
N ASP A 64 9.54 -5.09 -8.30
CA ASP A 64 8.78 -6.23 -7.80
C ASP A 64 7.76 -5.83 -6.73
N LYS A 65 6.67 -6.61 -6.66
CA LYS A 65 5.62 -6.48 -5.65
C LYS A 65 5.27 -7.85 -5.09
N ARG A 66 5.26 -7.96 -3.76
CA ARG A 66 4.83 -9.18 -3.07
C ARG A 66 3.55 -8.92 -2.29
N ALA A 67 2.54 -9.73 -2.57
CA ALA A 67 1.32 -9.75 -1.77
C ALA A 67 1.66 -10.26 -0.36
N ALA A 68 1.17 -9.56 0.65
CA ALA A 68 1.38 -9.89 2.05
C ALA A 68 0.11 -9.59 2.86
N THR A 69 0.07 -10.09 4.08
CA THR A 69 -1.02 -9.86 5.02
C THR A 69 -0.45 -9.43 6.37
N VAL A 70 -1.10 -8.46 7.02
CA VAL A 70 -0.74 -8.02 8.37
C VAL A 70 -1.07 -9.13 9.37
N THR A 71 -0.03 -9.74 9.94
CA THR A 71 -0.16 -10.86 10.89
C THR A 71 -0.17 -10.39 12.34
N LYS A 72 0.49 -9.27 12.65
CA LYS A 72 0.55 -8.73 14.01
C LYS A 72 0.73 -7.22 14.03
N ILE A 73 0.07 -6.59 15.00
CA ILE A 73 0.25 -5.16 15.30
C ILE A 73 1.07 -5.06 16.59
N ILE A 74 2.34 -4.68 16.48
CA ILE A 74 3.22 -4.48 17.65
C ILE A 74 2.89 -3.13 18.31
N SER A 75 2.67 -2.10 17.49
CA SER A 75 2.27 -0.76 17.93
C SER A 75 1.57 0.00 16.80
N PRO A 76 0.96 1.18 17.04
CA PRO A 76 0.34 1.98 15.98
C PRO A 76 1.29 2.37 14.82
N CYS A 77 2.61 2.29 15.04
CA CYS A 77 3.64 2.63 14.06
C CYS A 77 4.60 1.46 13.78
N LYS A 78 4.30 0.23 14.21
CA LYS A 78 5.16 -0.94 14.00
C LYS A 78 4.29 -2.20 13.85
N ILE A 79 4.44 -2.90 12.73
CA ILE A 79 3.65 -4.09 12.40
C ILE A 79 4.52 -5.20 11.83
N GLU A 80 4.06 -6.44 11.94
CA GLU A 80 4.60 -7.61 11.25
C GLU A 80 3.64 -7.98 10.12
N VAL A 81 4.21 -8.33 8.98
CA VAL A 81 3.49 -8.85 7.81
C VAL A 81 4.16 -10.12 7.32
N THR A 82 3.36 -11.04 6.77
CA THR A 82 3.87 -12.26 6.15
C THR A 82 3.38 -12.33 4.72
N CYS A 83 4.23 -12.79 3.81
CA CYS A 83 3.88 -12.92 2.41
C CYS A 83 2.74 -13.94 2.25
N ASN A 84 1.85 -13.67 1.30
CA ASN A 84 0.87 -14.64 0.85
C ASN A 84 1.54 -15.61 -0.11
N GLN A 85 1.15 -16.88 -0.05
CA GLN A 85 1.42 -17.84 -1.10
C GLN A 85 0.81 -17.34 -2.40
N THR A 86 1.49 -17.63 -3.51
CA THR A 86 1.00 -17.26 -4.82
C THR A 86 1.11 -18.40 -5.80
N ARG A 87 0.10 -18.50 -6.67
CA ARG A 87 0.11 -19.39 -7.82
C ARG A 87 0.38 -18.57 -9.07
N CYS A 88 1.52 -18.82 -9.70
CA CYS A 88 1.85 -18.21 -10.99
C CYS A 88 0.90 -18.77 -12.08
N ILE A 89 0.17 -17.89 -12.73
CA ILE A 89 -0.68 -18.24 -13.88
C ILE A 89 0.10 -17.98 -15.17
N ASP A 90 0.69 -16.79 -15.29
CA ASP A 90 1.56 -16.40 -16.39
C ASP A 90 2.66 -15.46 -15.88
N TYR A 91 3.90 -15.95 -15.93
CA TYR A 91 5.07 -15.20 -15.45
C TYR A 91 5.34 -13.95 -16.30
N TYR A 92 5.27 -14.08 -17.64
CA TYR A 92 5.66 -13.00 -18.55
C TYR A 92 4.58 -11.92 -18.66
N ASP A 93 3.33 -12.28 -18.39
CA ASP A 93 2.21 -11.34 -18.29
C ASP A 93 1.99 -10.82 -16.85
N GLY A 94 2.85 -11.22 -15.91
CA GLY A 94 2.77 -10.79 -14.50
C GLY A 94 1.49 -11.21 -13.78
N LYS A 95 0.84 -12.30 -14.23
CA LYS A 95 -0.43 -12.79 -13.70
C LYS A 95 -0.20 -13.84 -12.62
N TYR A 96 -0.54 -13.45 -11.40
CA TYR A 96 -0.48 -14.30 -10.22
C TYR A 96 -1.82 -14.31 -9.51
N GLU A 97 -2.20 -15.48 -8.98
CA GLU A 97 -3.26 -15.60 -8.01
C GLU A 97 -2.69 -15.55 -6.60
N ILE A 98 -3.29 -14.71 -5.76
CA ILE A 98 -2.91 -14.55 -4.36
C ILE A 98 -3.76 -15.52 -3.54
N LEU A 99 -3.09 -16.43 -2.84
CA LEU A 99 -3.73 -17.44 -2.01
C LEU A 99 -3.86 -16.92 -0.55
N PRO A 100 -4.86 -17.40 0.21
CA PRO A 100 -5.05 -17.00 1.61
C PRO A 100 -3.95 -17.54 2.53
N GLU A 101 -3.29 -18.63 2.15
CA GLU A 101 -2.18 -19.22 2.89
C GLU A 101 -0.99 -18.26 2.92
N LEU A 102 -0.27 -18.24 4.05
CA LEU A 102 0.91 -17.41 4.24
C LEU A 102 2.18 -18.27 4.08
N GLU A 103 3.26 -17.66 3.61
CA GLU A 103 4.56 -18.31 3.45
C GLU A 103 5.73 -17.41 3.83
N GLY A 104 6.84 -18.07 4.16
CA GLY A 104 8.09 -17.42 4.50
C GLY A 104 8.12 -16.80 5.89
N GLU A 105 9.12 -15.96 6.10
CA GLU A 105 9.36 -15.30 7.38
C GLU A 105 8.56 -14.01 7.54
N GLU A 106 8.26 -13.68 8.79
CA GLU A 106 7.64 -12.42 9.17
C GLU A 106 8.59 -11.26 8.89
N LYS A 107 8.06 -10.22 8.25
CA LYS A 107 8.79 -8.98 7.95
C LYS A 107 8.22 -7.85 8.77
N VAL A 108 9.10 -7.10 9.42
CA VAL A 108 8.71 -5.99 10.30
C VAL A 108 8.78 -4.67 9.55
N PHE A 109 7.72 -3.87 9.65
CA PHE A 109 7.63 -2.54 9.06
C PHE A 109 7.35 -1.48 10.11
N THR A 110 7.96 -0.32 9.95
CA THR A 110 7.80 0.85 10.83
C THR A 110 7.28 2.06 10.07
N LYS A 111 6.29 2.75 10.65
CA LYS A 111 5.75 3.99 10.11
C LYS A 111 6.69 5.14 10.43
N ARG A 112 7.15 5.84 9.40
CA ARG A 112 8.03 7.00 9.51
C ARG A 112 7.23 8.30 9.64
N ARG A 113 7.89 9.40 10.04
CA ARG A 113 7.25 10.73 10.19
C ARG A 113 6.63 11.27 8.89
N ASN A 114 7.15 10.84 7.74
CA ASN A 114 6.62 11.19 6.41
C ASN A 114 5.36 10.38 6.02
N GLY A 115 4.92 9.46 6.89
CA GLY A 115 3.70 8.65 6.75
C GLY A 115 3.91 7.30 6.05
N TYR A 116 5.10 7.03 5.53
CA TYR A 116 5.41 5.78 4.82
C TYR A 116 5.77 4.66 5.79
N TRP A 117 5.40 3.44 5.42
CA TRP A 117 5.82 2.21 6.09
C TRP A 117 7.06 1.67 5.41
N VAL A 118 8.16 1.56 6.16
CA VAL A 118 9.47 1.13 5.68
C VAL A 118 9.91 -0.08 6.48
N MET A 119 10.53 -1.05 5.81
CA MET A 119 11.10 -2.22 6.47
C MET A 119 12.05 -1.80 7.60
N GLU A 120 11.97 -2.48 8.74
CA GLU A 120 12.80 -2.18 9.89
C GLU A 120 14.29 -2.27 9.54
N GLY A 121 15.08 -1.33 10.05
CA GLY A 121 16.51 -1.21 9.73
C GLY A 121 16.85 -0.52 8.41
N GLN A 122 15.88 -0.33 7.49
CA GLN A 122 16.16 0.27 6.19
C GLN A 122 15.87 1.79 6.14
N PRO A 123 16.62 2.54 5.30
CA PRO A 123 16.32 3.94 5.00
C PRO A 123 15.02 4.06 4.18
N TYR A 124 14.39 5.23 4.20
CA TYR A 124 13.23 5.49 3.34
C TYR A 124 13.61 5.55 1.85
N LYS A 125 14.73 6.21 1.54
CA LYS A 125 15.26 6.27 0.17
C LYS A 125 15.88 4.92 -0.15
N ASP A 126 15.44 4.32 -1.25
CA ASP A 126 15.91 3.00 -1.75
C ASP A 126 15.58 1.80 -0.83
N GLY A 127 14.78 2.02 0.21
CA GLY A 127 14.31 0.94 1.09
C GLY A 127 13.04 0.27 0.61
N VAL A 128 12.74 -0.88 1.19
CA VAL A 128 11.52 -1.65 0.93
C VAL A 128 10.34 -0.97 1.61
N LEU A 129 9.32 -0.67 0.81
CA LEU A 129 8.10 0.01 1.26
C LEU A 129 6.95 -0.97 1.41
N LEU A 130 6.02 -0.64 2.31
CA LEU A 130 4.77 -1.37 2.48
C LEU A 130 3.58 -0.48 2.16
N MET A 131 2.70 -0.99 1.30
CA MET A 131 1.46 -0.34 0.90
C MET A 131 0.28 -1.09 1.51
N LEU A 132 -0.44 -0.42 2.42
CA LEU A 132 -1.58 -1.01 3.13
C LEU A 132 -2.92 -0.85 2.41
N HIS A 133 -2.96 -0.06 1.34
CA HIS A 133 -4.22 0.31 0.66
C HIS A 133 -4.59 -0.62 -0.52
N TYR A 134 -3.78 -1.64 -0.78
CA TYR A 134 -4.08 -2.67 -1.78
C TYR A 134 -3.18 -3.89 -1.58
N GLN A 135 -3.61 -5.02 -2.13
CA GLN A 135 -2.86 -6.27 -2.16
C GLN A 135 -2.61 -6.65 -3.62
N SER A 136 -1.36 -6.88 -3.99
CA SER A 136 -0.95 -7.22 -5.35
C SER A 136 0.35 -8.02 -5.33
N HIS A 137 0.52 -8.89 -6.32
CA HIS A 137 1.75 -9.62 -6.56
C HIS A 137 2.17 -9.43 -8.02
N TYR A 138 3.45 -9.12 -8.22
CA TYR A 138 4.06 -8.92 -9.53
C TYR A 138 5.56 -9.17 -9.39
N ILE A 139 6.13 -9.94 -10.33
CA ILE A 139 7.57 -10.13 -10.44
C ILE A 139 7.96 -9.61 -11.82
N ASP A 140 8.94 -8.73 -11.86
CA ASP A 140 9.46 -8.19 -13.10
C ASP A 140 10.23 -9.28 -13.86
N PRO A 141 9.77 -9.72 -15.04
CA PRO A 141 10.44 -10.78 -15.79
C PRO A 141 11.77 -10.32 -16.42
N SER A 142 12.09 -9.02 -16.34
CA SER A 142 13.29 -8.42 -16.94
C SER A 142 14.56 -8.60 -16.10
N PHE A 143 14.42 -9.04 -14.85
CA PHE A 143 15.51 -9.26 -13.89
C PHE A 143 15.55 -10.71 -13.42
#